data_AF-A0AAD3YL45-F1
#
_entry.id   AF-A0AAD3YL45-F1
#
_cell.length_a   1.000
_cell.length_b   1.000
_cell.length_c   1.000
_cell.angle_alpha   90.00
_cell.angle_beta   90.00
_cell.angle_gamma   90.00
#
_symmetry.space_group_name_H-M   'P 1'
#
loop_
_entity.id
_entity.type
_entity.pdbx_description
1 polymer ?
#
loop_
_entity_poly.entity_id
_entity_poly.type
_entity_poly.pdbx_seq_one_letter_code
_entity_poly.pdbx_strand_id
1 'polypeptide(L)'
;MYLGKRVGGWLWLALLGGATGTGVAAESKRAEVGAELVLPLGSLPERVCWYQDQKYSLGARIQQGDSWLECVPQNELESNGPLAWREPERVSDAAGKATKSGIISVGQ
;
A
#
# COMPACT_ATOMS: atom_id res chain seq x y z
N MET A 1 -35.11 42.88 -25.38
CA MET A 1 -34.21 43.43 -24.34
C MET A 1 -33.07 42.42 -24.15
N TYR A 2 -31.82 42.87 -24.42
CA TYR A 2 -30.46 42.29 -24.16
C TYR A 2 -30.25 40.78 -24.37
N LEU A 3 -29.44 40.24 -25.28
CA LEU A 3 -28.11 40.58 -25.83
C LEU A 3 -27.00 40.82 -24.79
N GLY A 4 -26.17 39.79 -24.57
CA GLY A 4 -24.73 39.88 -24.27
C GLY A 4 -24.06 38.71 -25.00
N LYS A 5 -23.26 38.83 -26.09
CA LYS A 5 -21.99 39.57 -26.35
C LYS A 5 -20.93 39.24 -25.27
N ARG A 6 -19.68 38.86 -25.56
CA ARG A 6 -18.75 39.11 -26.69
C ARG A 6 -17.60 38.06 -26.56
N VAL A 7 -17.10 37.45 -27.65
CA VAL A 7 -16.01 37.91 -28.56
C VAL A 7 -14.61 37.93 -27.94
N GLY A 8 -13.68 37.31 -28.67
CA GLY A 8 -12.24 37.55 -28.62
C GLY A 8 -11.48 36.27 -28.31
N GLY A 9 -11.04 35.43 -29.24
CA GLY A 9 -10.62 35.73 -30.60
C GLY A 9 -9.19 36.28 -30.58
N TRP A 10 -8.20 35.39 -30.67
CA TRP A 10 -6.79 35.58 -31.09
C TRP A 10 -5.92 34.52 -30.41
N LEU A 11 -4.94 33.89 -31.03
CA LEU A 11 -4.33 34.08 -32.34
C LEU A 11 -3.65 32.73 -32.65
N TRP A 12 -3.98 32.13 -33.79
CA TRP A 12 -3.12 31.13 -34.40
C TRP A 12 -1.83 31.83 -34.82
N LEU A 13 -0.68 31.33 -34.35
CA LEU A 13 0.57 31.44 -35.08
C LEU A 13 1.19 30.06 -35.10
N ALA A 14 0.79 29.33 -36.15
CA ALA A 14 1.60 28.30 -36.76
C ALA A 14 2.92 28.92 -37.22
N LEU A 15 3.98 28.11 -37.28
CA LEU A 15 5.07 28.11 -38.26
C LEU A 15 6.11 27.09 -37.72
N LEU A 16 6.17 25.89 -38.29
CA LEU A 16 6.87 25.52 -39.54
C LEU A 16 8.39 25.52 -39.41
N GLY A 17 8.97 24.41 -39.87
CA GLY A 17 10.39 24.25 -40.13
C GLY A 17 11.05 23.36 -39.09
N GLY A 18 11.70 22.25 -39.42
CA GLY A 18 12.20 21.80 -40.70
C GLY A 18 13.46 20.96 -40.43
N ALA A 19 13.89 20.24 -41.46
CA ALA A 19 15.22 19.65 -41.64
C ALA A 19 15.60 18.39 -40.82
N THR A 20 15.54 17.26 -41.54
CA THR A 20 16.60 16.27 -41.73
C THR A 20 17.60 16.03 -40.58
N GLY A 21 17.56 14.82 -40.04
CA GLY A 21 18.70 14.22 -39.36
C GLY A 21 18.70 12.71 -39.60
N THR A 22 19.69 12.20 -40.33
CA THR A 22 20.01 10.77 -40.36
C THR A 22 20.50 10.37 -38.98
N GLY A 23 19.60 9.88 -38.14
CA GLY A 23 19.97 9.32 -36.85
C GLY A 23 20.62 7.96 -37.05
N VAL A 24 21.92 7.86 -36.79
CA VAL A 24 22.55 6.57 -36.49
C VAL A 24 21.88 6.03 -35.22
N ALA A 25 21.31 4.83 -35.31
CA ALA A 25 20.70 4.15 -34.17
C ALA A 25 21.80 3.90 -33.13
N ALA A 26 21.87 4.75 -32.11
CA ALA A 26 22.71 4.53 -30.96
C ALA A 26 22.17 3.32 -30.20
N GLU A 27 23.01 2.30 -30.03
CA GLU A 27 22.77 1.16 -29.15
C GLU A 27 22.38 1.69 -27.76
N SER A 28 21.14 1.43 -27.37
CA SER A 28 20.57 1.93 -26.13
C SER A 28 21.21 1.20 -24.96
N LYS A 29 22.36 1.69 -24.48
CA LYS A 29 22.90 1.29 -23.19
C LYS A 29 21.86 1.67 -22.13
N ARG A 30 21.15 0.66 -21.61
CA ARG A 30 20.33 0.82 -20.41
C ARG A 30 21.27 1.23 -19.29
N ALA A 31 21.25 2.51 -18.95
CA ALA A 31 21.84 2.98 -17.72
C ALA A 31 20.91 2.50 -16.60
N GLU A 32 21.44 1.66 -15.70
CA GLU A 32 20.76 1.32 -14.48
C GLU A 32 20.84 2.54 -13.55
N VAL A 33 19.81 3.38 -13.60
CA VAL A 33 19.65 4.47 -12.66
C VAL A 33 19.07 3.86 -11.39
N GLY A 34 19.93 3.57 -10.42
CA GLY A 34 19.49 3.18 -9.08
C GLY A 34 18.62 4.31 -8.51
N ALA A 35 17.33 4.06 -8.34
CA ALA A 35 16.46 4.97 -7.61
C ALA A 35 16.79 4.85 -6.12
N GLU A 36 17.48 5.84 -5.57
CA GLU A 36 17.66 5.93 -4.13
C GLU A 36 16.31 6.26 -3.48
N LEU A 37 15.66 5.22 -2.93
CA LEU A 37 14.39 5.35 -2.22
C LEU A 37 14.66 5.99 -0.85
N VAL A 38 14.58 7.31 -0.78
CA VAL A 38 14.61 8.05 0.49
C VAL A 38 13.19 8.11 1.04
N LEU A 39 12.86 7.25 2.01
CA LEU A 39 11.62 7.37 2.77
C LEU A 39 11.82 8.42 3.88
N PRO A 40 11.01 9.48 3.94
CA PRO A 40 11.04 10.40 5.06
C PRO A 40 10.70 9.64 6.35
N LEU A 41 11.53 9.78 7.38
CA LEU A 41 11.26 9.18 8.69
C LEU A 41 9.89 9.66 9.20
N GLY A 42 9.04 8.73 9.63
CA GLY A 42 7.69 9.03 10.10
C GLY A 42 6.64 9.27 9.02
N SER A 43 6.96 9.09 7.73
CA SER A 43 5.98 9.17 6.63
C SER A 43 5.08 7.93 6.49
N LEU A 44 5.47 6.81 7.11
CA LEU A 44 4.69 5.59 7.07
C LEU A 44 3.56 5.65 8.11
N PRO A 45 2.33 5.27 7.73
CA PRO A 45 1.22 5.23 8.66
C PRO A 45 1.50 4.22 9.78
N GLU A 46 1.20 4.61 11.00
CA GLU A 46 1.29 3.74 12.17
C GLU A 46 0.30 2.59 12.05
N ARG A 47 0.77 1.36 12.31
CA ARG A 47 -0.08 0.17 12.33
C ARG A 47 -0.75 0.08 13.70
N VAL A 48 -2.05 0.37 13.76
CA VAL A 48 -2.84 0.40 15.01
C VAL A 48 -4.22 -0.21 14.84
N CYS A 49 -4.79 -0.68 15.94
CA CYS A 49 -6.23 -0.87 16.07
C CYS A 49 -6.85 0.34 16.76
N TRP A 50 -8.06 0.72 16.37
CA TRP A 50 -8.81 1.81 17.00
C TRP A 50 -9.90 1.25 17.91
N TYR A 51 -10.07 1.86 19.08
CA TYR A 51 -11.21 1.61 19.97
C TYR A 51 -11.43 2.84 20.85
N GLN A 52 -12.67 3.34 20.93
CA GLN A 52 -13.04 4.52 21.73
C GLN A 52 -12.10 5.72 21.50
N ASP A 53 -11.85 6.06 20.23
CA ASP A 53 -10.95 7.14 19.78
C ASP A 53 -9.48 7.02 20.27
N GLN A 54 -9.09 5.84 20.75
CA GLN A 54 -7.73 5.54 21.17
C GLN A 54 -7.07 4.54 20.21
N LYS A 55 -5.77 4.73 20.02
CA LYS A 55 -4.91 3.84 19.24
C LYS A 55 -4.30 2.77 20.13
N TYR A 56 -4.22 1.56 19.60
CA TYR A 56 -3.61 0.41 20.24
C TYR A 56 -2.62 -0.26 19.29
N SER A 57 -1.43 -0.58 19.81
CA SER A 57 -0.38 -1.26 19.05
C SER A 57 -0.60 -2.77 18.99
N LEU A 58 0.20 -3.45 18.18
CA LEU A 58 0.30 -4.91 18.15
C LEU A 58 0.40 -5.52 19.57
N GLY A 59 -0.38 -6.55 19.83
CA GLY A 59 -0.44 -7.29 21.10
C GLY A 59 -1.26 -6.62 22.20
N ALA A 60 -1.78 -5.41 21.98
CA ALA A 60 -2.69 -4.78 22.93
C ALA A 60 -3.97 -5.60 23.09
N ARG A 61 -4.52 -5.66 24.30
CA ARG A 61 -5.74 -6.41 24.62
C ARG A 61 -6.80 -5.52 25.25
N ILE A 62 -8.04 -5.69 24.81
CA ILE A 62 -9.21 -5.01 25.38
C ILE A 62 -10.30 -6.03 25.72
N GLN A 63 -11.13 -5.69 26.70
CA GLN A 63 -12.33 -6.45 27.01
C GLN A 63 -13.53 -5.75 26.40
N GLN A 64 -14.32 -6.47 25.60
CA GLN A 64 -15.57 -6.01 25.02
C GLN A 64 -16.69 -6.96 25.42
N GLY A 65 -17.53 -6.53 26.37
CA GLY A 65 -18.51 -7.41 27.00
C GLY A 65 -17.79 -8.56 27.72
N ASP A 66 -18.15 -9.79 27.35
CA ASP A 66 -17.57 -11.01 27.93
C ASP A 66 -16.37 -11.57 27.14
N SER A 67 -16.04 -10.97 25.99
CA SER A 67 -14.94 -11.43 25.13
C SER A 67 -13.70 -10.55 25.27
N TRP A 68 -12.54 -11.19 25.18
CA TRP A 68 -11.25 -10.50 25.02
C TRP A 68 -10.95 -10.34 23.54
N LEU A 69 -10.36 -9.21 23.17
CA LEU A 69 -9.84 -8.94 21.84
C LEU A 69 -8.37 -8.57 21.95
N GLU A 70 -7.58 -9.01 20.98
CA GLU A 70 -6.17 -8.66 20.80
C GLU A 70 -5.98 -7.97 19.45
N CYS A 71 -5.17 -6.90 19.44
CA CYS A 71 -4.78 -6.22 18.23
C CYS A 71 -3.64 -6.99 17.56
N VAL A 72 -3.96 -7.73 16.49
CA VAL A 72 -3.05 -8.66 15.81
C VAL A 72 -2.99 -8.37 14.31
N PRO A 73 -2.03 -8.95 13.55
CA PRO A 73 -2.03 -8.81 12.10
C PRO A 73 -3.35 -9.28 11.49
N GLN A 74 -3.89 -8.53 10.55
CA GLN A 74 -5.12 -8.92 9.85
C GLN A 74 -4.91 -10.19 9.00
N ASN A 75 -3.69 -10.36 8.47
CA ASN A 75 -3.27 -11.49 7.64
C ASN A 75 -1.93 -12.05 8.19
N GLU A 76 -1.89 -13.35 8.51
CA GLU A 76 -0.69 -14.03 9.04
C GLU A 76 0.45 -14.13 8.01
N LEU A 77 0.15 -14.00 6.70
CA LEU A 77 1.12 -14.08 5.61
C LEU A 77 1.70 -12.72 5.20
N GLU A 78 1.37 -11.65 5.92
CA GLU A 78 1.86 -10.30 5.67
C GLU A 78 2.67 -9.75 6.86
N SER A 79 3.96 -9.47 6.65
CA SER A 79 4.81 -8.93 7.72
C SER A 79 4.45 -7.49 8.13
N ASN A 80 3.90 -6.71 7.19
CA ASN A 80 3.65 -5.26 7.36
C ASN A 80 2.18 -4.86 7.06
N GLY A 81 1.27 -5.83 7.04
CA GLY A 81 -0.16 -5.59 6.80
C GLY A 81 -0.86 -4.83 7.93
N PRO A 82 -2.12 -4.38 7.74
CA PRO A 82 -2.89 -3.72 8.79
C PRO A 82 -3.09 -4.60 10.04
N LEU A 83 -3.41 -3.97 11.17
CA LEU A 83 -3.82 -4.68 12.39
C LEU A 83 -5.35 -4.68 12.50
N ALA A 84 -5.88 -5.71 13.16
CA ALA A 84 -7.31 -5.85 13.43
C ALA A 84 -7.55 -6.48 14.81
N TRP A 85 -8.69 -6.17 15.41
CA TRP A 85 -9.15 -6.85 16.62
C TRP A 85 -9.59 -8.28 16.29
N ARG A 86 -9.01 -9.24 16.98
CA ARG A 86 -9.37 -10.67 16.90
C ARG A 86 -9.53 -11.23 18.30
N GLU A 87 -10.35 -12.25 18.46
CA GLU A 87 -10.37 -13.03 19.70
C GLU A 87 -9.01 -13.75 19.85
N PRO A 88 -8.35 -13.67 21.03
CA PRO A 88 -7.09 -14.37 21.25
C PRO A 88 -7.25 -15.87 21.05
N GLU A 89 -6.29 -16.49 20.38
CA GLU A 89 -6.29 -17.95 20.22
C GLU A 89 -6.20 -18.62 21.59
N ARG A 90 -7.14 -19.52 21.90
CA ARG A 90 -7.07 -20.30 23.13
C ARG A 90 -6.01 -21.38 22.97
N VAL A 91 -5.38 -21.76 24.07
CA VAL A 91 -4.34 -22.79 24.10
C VAL A 91 -4.80 -24.12 23.46
N SER A 92 -6.09 -24.46 23.59
CA SER A 92 -6.69 -25.64 22.96
C SER A 92 -6.71 -25.57 21.42
N ASP A 93 -6.91 -24.38 20.88
CA ASP A 93 -7.13 -24.14 19.47
C ASP A 93 -5.76 -24.12 18.74
N ALA A 94 -4.75 -23.53 19.38
CA ALA A 94 -3.36 -23.54 18.94
C ALA A 94 -2.78 -24.96 18.83
N ALA A 95 -3.07 -25.82 19.81
CA ALA A 95 -2.63 -27.22 19.79
C ALA A 95 -3.22 -27.99 18.59
N GLY A 96 -4.50 -27.75 18.27
CA GLY A 96 -5.16 -28.37 17.12
C GLY A 96 -4.66 -27.85 15.76
N LYS A 97 -4.30 -26.56 15.65
CA LYS A 97 -3.72 -25.96 14.43
C LYS A 97 -2.31 -26.52 14.16
N ALA A 98 -1.48 -26.66 15.20
CA ALA A 98 -0.13 -27.20 15.09
C ALA A 98 -0.11 -28.64 14.54
N THR A 99 -1.02 -29.50 14.99
CA THR A 99 -1.12 -30.88 14.50
C THR A 99 -1.52 -30.96 13.01
N LYS A 100 -2.36 -30.04 12.53
CA LYS A 100 -2.81 -30.00 11.12
C LYS A 100 -1.76 -29.43 10.17
N SER A 101 -0.95 -28.47 10.62
CA SER A 101 0.07 -27.82 9.80
C SER A 101 1.33 -28.67 9.56
N GLY A 102 1.53 -29.74 10.33
CA GLY A 102 2.71 -30.61 10.23
C GLY A 102 2.67 -31.65 9.08
N ILE A 103 1.56 -31.75 8.34
CA ILE A 103 1.42 -32.69 7.22
C ILE A 103 1.50 -31.92 5.91
N ILE A 104 2.71 -31.56 5.48
CA ILE A 104 2.96 -31.18 4.08
C ILE A 104 3.97 -32.19 3.52
N SER A 105 3.45 -33.23 2.88
CA SER A 105 4.28 -34.23 2.18
C SER A 105 4.52 -33.74 0.75
N VAL A 106 5.66 -33.07 0.52
CA VAL A 106 6.14 -32.82 -0.84
C VAL A 106 6.70 -34.13 -1.40
N GLY A 107 5.96 -34.71 -2.35
CA GLY A 107 6.36 -35.92 -3.07
C GLY A 107 7.63 -35.68 -3.89
N GLN A 108 8.50 -36.69 -3.86
CA GLN A 108 9.83 -36.73 -4.46
C GLN A 108 9.77 -37.14 -5.93
#